data_AF-A0A2D9I4E2-F1
#
_entry.id   AF-A0A2D9I4E2-F1
#
_cell.length_a   1.000
_cell.length_b   1.000
_cell.length_c   1.000
_cell.angle_alpha   90.00
_cell.angle_beta   90.00
_cell.angle_gamma   90.00
#
_symmetry.space_group_name_H-M   'P 1'
#
loop_
_entity.id
_entity.type
_entity.pdbx_description
1 polymer ?
#
loop_
_entity_poly.entity_id
_entity_poly.type
_entity_poly.pdbx_seq_one_letter_code
_entity_poly.pdbx_strand_id
1 'polypeptide(L)'
;MDSLPFTTTDMVVLGSIALFGLLAAYWGFVGLVTGIGAWVGALTVTVLGYPHAQAFAREQISQELFADIAAGAALFAGSLVILMILSSILSHVAKESPLGSINRALGFVAGLGVGYVLACIILLGAVLIFNESSIPQSVRDSRSYTLVRVGGVTILESLPKDVGGYILEKLEKGRQTVNTVEDVQRVMQPPVDSGKKAGEAGYSSSQNDSLQNVIDSSANQ
;
A
#
# COMPACT_ATOMS: atom_id res chain seq x y z
N MET A 1 -21.12 -18.03 -9.63
CA MET A 1 -20.86 -16.58 -9.59
C MET A 1 -19.42 -16.35 -10.00
N ASP A 2 -19.22 -16.56 -11.29
CA ASP A 2 -18.28 -15.94 -12.22
C ASP A 2 -16.93 -15.48 -11.70
N SER A 3 -15.91 -16.20 -12.17
CA SER A 3 -14.48 -15.90 -12.15
C SER A 3 -14.19 -14.55 -12.80
N LEU A 4 -14.29 -13.48 -12.01
CA LEU A 4 -13.58 -12.25 -12.32
C LEU A 4 -12.09 -12.48 -11.97
N PRO A 5 -11.15 -12.14 -12.87
CA PRO A 5 -9.72 -12.16 -12.54
C PRO A 5 -9.32 -11.13 -11.47
N PHE A 6 -10.29 -10.33 -10.99
CA PHE A 6 -10.16 -9.38 -9.91
C PHE A 6 -10.96 -9.84 -8.69
N THR A 7 -10.29 -9.96 -7.55
CA THR A 7 -10.92 -10.28 -6.27
C THR A 7 -11.62 -9.04 -5.72
N THR A 8 -12.64 -9.20 -4.87
CA THR A 8 -13.26 -8.06 -4.16
C THR A 8 -12.22 -7.21 -3.43
N THR A 9 -11.19 -7.85 -2.88
CA THR A 9 -10.02 -7.22 -2.28
C THR A 9 -9.28 -6.30 -3.26
N ASP A 10 -9.03 -6.76 -4.50
CA ASP A 10 -8.34 -5.97 -5.52
C ASP A 10 -9.14 -4.70 -5.84
N MET A 11 -10.47 -4.81 -5.93
CA MET A 11 -11.35 -3.68 -6.21
C MET A 11 -11.36 -2.66 -5.07
N VAL A 12 -11.32 -3.12 -3.81
CA VAL A 12 -11.24 -2.23 -2.63
C VAL A 12 -9.88 -1.53 -2.58
N VAL A 13 -8.78 -2.27 -2.75
CA VAL A 13 -7.43 -1.70 -2.70
C VAL A 13 -7.22 -0.72 -3.85
N LEU A 14 -7.47 -1.12 -5.10
CA LEU A 14 -7.35 -0.23 -6.25
C LEU A 14 -8.32 0.95 -6.18
N GLY A 15 -9.55 0.71 -5.72
CA GLY A 15 -10.55 1.74 -5.51
C GLY A 15 -10.10 2.77 -4.48
N SER A 16 -9.53 2.33 -3.35
CA SER A 16 -8.98 3.24 -2.33
C SER A 16 -7.81 4.06 -2.89
N ILE A 17 -6.85 3.43 -3.59
CA ILE A 17 -5.71 4.12 -4.20
C ILE A 17 -6.20 5.17 -5.21
N ALA A 18 -7.14 4.80 -6.08
CA ALA A 18 -7.74 5.71 -7.05
C ALA A 18 -8.49 6.86 -6.36
N LEU A 19 -9.23 6.58 -5.28
CA LEU A 19 -9.90 7.59 -4.47
C LEU A 19 -8.88 8.58 -3.87
N PHE A 20 -7.77 8.09 -3.31
CA PHE A 20 -6.69 8.95 -2.82
C PHE A 20 -6.07 9.78 -3.95
N GLY A 21 -5.89 9.22 -5.14
CA GLY A 21 -5.49 9.96 -6.34
C GLY A 21 -6.46 11.11 -6.66
N LEU A 22 -7.76 10.83 -6.69
CA LEU A 22 -8.79 11.85 -6.98
C LEU A 22 -8.85 12.93 -5.90
N LEU A 23 -8.78 12.56 -4.62
CA LEU A 23 -8.70 13.51 -3.51
C LEU A 23 -7.46 14.38 -3.64
N ALA A 24 -6.30 13.80 -3.92
CA ALA A 24 -5.07 14.52 -4.12
C ALA A 24 -5.09 15.44 -5.34
N ALA A 25 -5.82 15.06 -6.40
CA ALA A 25 -6.06 15.94 -7.56
C ALA A 25 -6.91 17.17 -7.17
N TYR A 26 -7.87 17.01 -6.25
CA TYR A 26 -8.66 18.12 -5.71
C TYR A 26 -7.81 19.08 -4.88
N TRP A 27 -6.93 18.54 -4.03
CA TRP A 27 -6.03 19.33 -3.19
C TRP A 27 -4.87 19.96 -3.97
N GLY A 28 -4.44 19.30 -5.06
CA GLY A 28 -3.30 19.69 -5.91
C GLY A 28 -1.94 19.33 -5.29
N PHE A 29 -0.93 19.19 -6.14
CA PHE A 29 0.42 18.81 -5.71
C PHE A 29 1.04 19.80 -4.71
N VAL A 30 0.94 21.11 -5.00
CA VAL A 30 1.42 22.16 -4.09
C VAL A 30 0.70 22.07 -2.73
N GLY A 31 -0.59 21.77 -2.73
CA GLY A 31 -1.36 21.57 -1.49
C GLY A 31 -0.84 20.39 -0.68
N LEU A 32 -0.53 19.26 -1.35
CA LEU A 32 0.07 18.08 -0.71
C LEU A 32 1.45 18.38 -0.13
N VAL A 33 2.36 18.97 -0.91
CA VAL A 33 3.73 19.27 -0.48
C VAL A 33 3.74 20.28 0.66
N THR A 34 2.93 21.34 0.55
CA THR A 34 2.86 22.37 1.60
C THR A 34 2.15 21.85 2.84
N GLY A 35 1.16 20.97 2.69
CA GLY A 35 0.51 20.27 3.79
C GLY A 35 1.49 19.37 4.55
N ILE A 36 2.21 18.48 3.84
CA ILE A 36 3.24 17.62 4.44
C ILE A 36 4.34 18.49 5.07
N GLY A 37 4.77 19.55 4.38
CA GLY A 37 5.73 20.52 4.90
C GLY A 37 5.26 21.22 6.17
N ALA A 38 3.97 21.55 6.28
CA ALA A 38 3.39 22.13 7.49
C ALA A 38 3.39 21.13 8.66
N TRP A 39 3.05 19.86 8.41
CA TRP A 39 3.13 18.80 9.43
C TRP A 39 4.57 18.56 9.90
N VAL A 40 5.52 18.42 8.97
CA VAL A 40 6.95 18.24 9.28
C VAL A 40 7.52 19.48 9.98
N GLY A 41 7.15 20.67 9.53
CA GLY A 41 7.52 21.94 10.14
C GLY A 41 6.97 22.06 11.57
N ALA A 42 5.71 21.72 11.79
CA ALA A 42 5.08 21.74 13.11
C ALA A 42 5.75 20.75 14.07
N LEU A 43 6.06 19.53 13.60
CA LEU A 43 6.84 18.56 14.38
C LEU A 43 8.23 19.10 14.72
N THR A 44 8.92 19.73 13.77
CA THR A 44 10.25 20.31 13.99
C THR A 44 10.19 21.42 15.04
N VAL A 45 9.23 22.34 14.92
CA VAL A 45 8.99 23.41 15.90
C VAL A 45 8.64 22.82 17.26
N THR A 46 7.84 21.76 17.29
CA THR A 46 7.47 21.08 18.54
C THR A 46 8.69 20.49 19.21
N VAL A 47 9.50 19.69 18.50
CA VAL A 47 10.70 19.05 19.07
C VAL A 47 11.69 20.09 19.60
N LEU A 48 11.92 21.18 18.86
CA LEU A 48 12.86 22.23 19.26
C LEU A 48 12.31 23.11 20.39
N GLY A 49 11.01 23.41 20.37
CA GLY A 49 10.34 24.25 21.37
C GLY A 49 9.86 23.49 22.61
N TYR A 50 9.86 22.15 22.57
CA TYR A 50 9.32 21.29 23.62
C TYR A 50 9.91 21.60 25.00
N PRO A 51 11.24 21.75 25.18
CA PRO A 51 11.80 22.01 26.51
C PRO A 51 11.28 23.29 27.15
N HIS A 52 11.06 24.34 26.34
CA HIS A 52 10.55 25.63 26.80
C HIS A 52 9.06 25.54 27.15
N ALA A 53 8.26 24.89 26.30
CA ALA A 53 6.84 24.69 26.54
C ALA A 53 6.58 23.77 27.74
N GLN A 54 7.41 22.75 27.93
CA GLN A 54 7.33 21.80 29.03
C GLN A 54 7.60 22.48 30.38
N ALA A 55 8.65 23.30 30.47
CA ALA A 55 8.97 24.05 31.69
C ALA A 55 7.80 24.95 32.11
N PHE A 56 7.20 25.66 31.16
CA PHE A 56 6.03 26.51 31.41
C PHE A 56 4.78 25.70 31.83
N ALA A 57 4.52 24.56 31.18
CA ALA A 57 3.36 23.73 31.50
C ALA A 57 3.46 23.07 32.89
N ARG A 58 4.67 22.66 33.30
CA ARG A 58 4.92 22.05 34.62
C ARG A 58 4.79 23.04 35.78
N GLU A 59 4.89 24.34 35.52
CA GLU A 59 4.59 25.38 36.52
C GLU A 59 3.08 25.50 36.79
N GLN A 60 2.26 25.21 35.77
CA GLN A 60 0.79 25.36 35.82
C GLN A 60 0.06 24.06 36.22
N ILE A 61 0.63 22.90 35.88
CA ILE A 61 0.00 21.59 36.05
C ILE A 61 0.84 20.74 37.00
N SER A 62 0.24 20.34 38.12
CA SER A 62 0.90 19.52 39.14
C SER A 62 1.22 18.10 38.68
N GLN A 63 0.41 17.54 37.76
CA GLN A 63 0.63 16.20 37.21
C GLN A 63 1.56 16.25 36.00
N GLU A 64 2.79 15.78 36.18
CA GLU A 64 3.86 15.85 35.19
C GLU A 64 3.49 15.24 33.84
N LEU A 65 2.85 14.07 33.83
CA LEU A 65 2.43 13.41 32.59
C LEU A 65 1.43 14.26 31.81
N PHE A 66 0.47 14.89 32.51
CA PHE A 66 -0.53 15.73 31.85
C PHE A 66 0.08 17.04 31.37
N ALA A 67 1.03 17.62 32.13
CA ALA A 67 1.78 18.80 31.74
C ALA A 67 2.60 18.56 30.45
N ASP A 68 3.29 17.42 30.37
CA ASP A 68 4.13 17.04 29.24
C ASP A 68 3.33 16.83 27.96
N ILE A 69 2.19 16.12 28.06
CA ILE A 69 1.29 15.91 26.93
C ILE A 69 0.65 17.24 26.51
N ALA A 70 0.20 18.05 27.46
CA ALA A 70 -0.42 19.34 27.17
C ALA A 70 0.57 20.30 26.49
N ALA A 71 1.82 20.36 26.96
CA ALA A 71 2.87 21.17 26.35
C ALA A 71 3.14 20.76 24.90
N GLY A 72 3.33 19.46 24.66
CA GLY A 72 3.56 18.93 23.32
C GLY A 72 2.36 19.17 22.39
N ALA A 73 1.15 18.86 22.86
CA ALA A 73 -0.07 19.02 22.07
C ALA A 73 -0.37 20.48 21.75
N ALA A 74 -0.24 21.39 22.72
CA ALA A 74 -0.47 22.82 22.52
C ALA A 74 0.55 23.43 21.55
N LEU A 75 1.83 23.08 21.70
CA LEU A 75 2.90 23.57 20.84
C LEU A 75 2.76 23.02 19.41
N PHE A 76 2.43 21.74 19.28
CA PHE A 76 2.17 21.11 17.99
C PHE A 76 0.95 21.70 17.30
N ALA A 77 -0.20 21.77 17.98
CA ALA A 77 -1.41 22.35 17.42
C ALA A 77 -1.22 23.83 17.06
N GLY A 78 -0.59 24.62 17.94
CA GLY A 78 -0.32 26.03 17.69
C GLY A 78 0.58 26.24 16.47
N SER A 79 1.70 25.53 16.39
CA SER A 79 2.61 25.62 15.24
C SER A 79 1.97 25.12 13.95
N LEU A 80 1.19 24.03 14.00
CA LEU A 80 0.46 23.50 12.85
C LEU A 80 -0.56 24.51 12.33
N VAL A 81 -1.34 25.17 13.20
CA VAL A 81 -2.29 26.21 12.81
C VAL A 81 -1.58 27.37 12.11
N ILE A 82 -0.47 27.87 12.67
CA ILE A 82 0.31 28.96 12.06
C ILE A 82 0.83 28.57 10.68
N LEU A 83 1.43 27.38 10.55
CA LEU A 83 1.95 26.88 9.27
C LEU A 83 0.84 26.62 8.25
N MET A 84 -0.34 26.20 8.70
CA MET A 84 -1.50 25.97 7.84
C MET A 84 -2.10 27.27 7.31
N ILE A 85 -2.11 28.34 8.13
CA ILE A 85 -2.45 29.69 7.67
C ILE A 85 -1.43 30.15 6.64
N LEU A 86 -0.13 29.99 6.91
CA LEU A 86 0.94 30.38 5.98
C LEU A 86 0.84 29.60 4.65
N SER A 87 0.52 28.31 4.72
CA SER A 87 0.28 27.44 3.57
C SER A 87 -0.89 27.93 2.71
N SER A 88 -1.98 28.39 3.33
CA SER A 88 -3.13 28.97 2.62
C SER A 88 -2.74 30.20 1.81
N ILE A 89 -1.87 31.05 2.35
CA ILE A 89 -1.36 32.26 1.69
C ILE A 89 -0.49 31.88 0.49
N LEU A 90 0.48 30.98 0.67
CA LEU A 90 1.31 30.47 -0.44
C LEU A 90 0.45 29.84 -1.55
N SER A 91 -0.61 29.13 -1.15
CA SER A 91 -1.54 28.49 -2.07
C SER A 91 -2.37 29.51 -2.87
N HIS A 92 -2.66 30.69 -2.33
CA HIS A 92 -3.33 31.76 -3.09
C HIS A 92 -2.40 32.34 -4.16
N VAL A 93 -1.13 32.57 -3.82
CA VAL A 93 -0.12 33.07 -4.78
C VAL A 93 0.12 32.07 -5.92
N ALA A 94 0.12 30.77 -5.62
CA ALA A 94 0.29 29.72 -6.64
C ALA A 94 -0.92 29.56 -7.58
N LYS A 95 -2.12 29.94 -7.14
CA LYS A 95 -3.37 29.78 -7.91
C LYS A 95 -3.56 30.82 -9.01
N GLU A 96 -2.84 31.95 -8.98
CA GLU A 96 -2.90 32.96 -10.04
C GLU A 96 -2.10 32.58 -11.30
N SER A 97 -1.35 31.47 -11.25
CA SER A 97 -0.61 30.97 -12.42
C SER A 97 -1.45 30.03 -13.30
N PRO A 98 -1.31 30.09 -14.65
CA PRO A 98 -1.93 29.16 -15.61
C PRO A 98 -1.63 27.67 -15.39
N LEU A 99 -0.72 27.35 -14.48
CA LEU A 99 -0.26 26.00 -14.13
C LEU A 99 -1.23 25.22 -13.22
N GLY A 100 -2.45 25.72 -12.98
CA GLY A 100 -3.44 25.06 -12.12
C GLY A 100 -3.83 23.65 -12.59
N SER A 101 -3.91 23.41 -13.91
CA SER A 101 -4.24 22.10 -14.48
C SER A 101 -3.11 21.07 -14.29
N ILE A 102 -1.86 21.46 -14.52
CA ILE A 102 -0.70 20.58 -14.30
C ILE A 102 -0.49 20.28 -12.82
N ASN A 103 -0.74 21.25 -11.93
CA ASN A 103 -0.68 21.04 -10.47
C ASN A 103 -1.70 19.99 -9.99
N ARG A 104 -2.88 19.92 -10.61
CA ARG A 104 -3.90 18.90 -10.31
C ARG A 104 -3.51 17.52 -10.85
N ALA A 105 -2.95 17.45 -12.06
CA ALA A 105 -2.47 16.20 -12.63
C ALA A 105 -1.29 15.61 -11.83
N LEU A 106 -0.33 16.45 -11.43
CA LEU A 106 0.75 16.05 -10.51
C LEU A 106 0.19 15.64 -9.14
N GLY A 107 -0.84 16.33 -8.65
CA GLY A 107 -1.57 15.96 -7.44
C GLY A 107 -2.19 14.57 -7.54
N PHE A 108 -2.82 14.25 -8.68
CA PHE A 108 -3.37 12.92 -8.93
C PHE A 108 -2.31 11.82 -8.82
N VAL A 109 -1.18 11.98 -9.54
CA VAL A 109 -0.09 10.98 -9.53
C VAL A 109 0.53 10.85 -8.14
N ALA A 110 0.78 11.97 -7.46
CA ALA A 110 1.27 11.96 -6.08
C ALA A 110 0.29 11.26 -5.13
N GLY A 111 -1.02 11.49 -5.30
CA GLY A 111 -2.07 10.84 -4.53
C GLY A 111 -2.17 9.34 -4.74
N LEU A 112 -1.96 8.85 -5.96
CA LEU A 112 -1.86 7.41 -6.23
C LEU A 112 -0.68 6.80 -5.46
N GLY A 113 0.48 7.47 -5.48
CA GLY A 113 1.65 7.04 -4.71
C GLY A 113 1.38 7.00 -3.21
N VAL A 114 0.78 8.06 -2.66
CA VAL A 114 0.41 8.11 -1.24
C VAL A 114 -0.62 7.03 -0.88
N GLY A 115 -1.66 6.85 -1.71
CA GLY A 115 -2.65 5.80 -1.51
C GLY A 115 -2.03 4.41 -1.52
N TYR A 116 -1.06 4.16 -2.42
CA TYR A 116 -0.32 2.90 -2.48
C TYR A 116 0.55 2.68 -1.23
N VAL A 117 1.32 3.70 -0.80
CA VAL A 117 2.12 3.63 0.42
C VAL A 117 1.23 3.39 1.64
N LEU A 118 0.07 4.05 1.71
CA LEU A 118 -0.88 3.86 2.79
C LEU A 118 -1.45 2.43 2.80
N ALA A 119 -1.75 1.85 1.64
CA ALA A 119 -2.14 0.44 1.54
C ALA A 119 -1.02 -0.50 2.05
N CYS A 120 0.25 -0.19 1.75
CA CYS A 120 1.39 -0.94 2.27
C CYS A 120 1.46 -0.85 3.80
N ILE A 121 1.34 0.35 4.37
CA ILE A 121 1.36 0.55 5.83
C ILE A 121 0.20 -0.19 6.50
N ILE A 122 -1.00 -0.16 5.91
CA ILE A 122 -2.17 -0.89 6.43
C ILE A 122 -1.89 -2.40 6.45
N LEU A 123 -1.32 -2.95 5.37
CA LEU A 123 -0.94 -4.36 5.32
C LEU A 123 0.08 -4.71 6.41
N LEU A 124 1.14 -3.91 6.55
CA LEU A 124 2.17 -4.11 7.58
C LEU A 124 1.57 -4.07 8.99
N GLY A 125 0.67 -3.11 9.25
CA GLY A 125 -0.08 -3.01 10.50
C GLY A 125 -0.99 -4.22 10.75
N ALA A 126 -1.68 -4.72 9.72
CA ALA A 126 -2.52 -5.91 9.82
C ALA A 126 -1.70 -7.16 10.18
N VAL A 127 -0.52 -7.33 9.56
CA VAL A 127 0.40 -8.44 9.87
C VAL A 127 0.97 -8.31 11.29
N LEU A 128 1.25 -7.09 11.74
CA LEU A 128 1.68 -6.84 13.11
C LEU A 128 0.65 -7.28 14.15
N ILE A 129 -0.63 -6.96 13.93
CA ILE A 129 -1.74 -7.23 14.88
C ILE A 129 -2.22 -8.68 14.79
N PHE A 130 -2.52 -9.18 13.58
CA PHE A 130 -3.23 -10.44 13.38
C PHE A 130 -2.34 -11.62 12.95
N ASN A 131 -1.05 -11.39 12.64
CA ASN A 131 -0.16 -12.35 11.98
C ASN A 131 -0.62 -12.67 10.54
N GLU A 132 0.33 -12.83 9.61
CA GLU A 132 -0.01 -12.99 8.17
C GLU A 132 -0.85 -14.26 7.88
N SER A 133 -0.71 -15.30 8.70
CA SER A 133 -1.48 -16.55 8.62
C SER A 133 -2.99 -16.36 8.82
N SER A 134 -3.39 -15.32 9.55
CA SER A 134 -4.80 -15.06 9.90
C SER A 134 -5.52 -14.21 8.86
N ILE A 135 -4.80 -13.69 7.86
CA ILE A 135 -5.39 -12.96 6.75
C ILE A 135 -6.22 -13.95 5.90
N PRO A 136 -7.47 -13.65 5.53
CA PRO A 136 -8.29 -14.56 4.72
C PRO A 136 -7.59 -14.96 3.41
N GLN A 137 -7.76 -16.22 2.98
CA GLN A 137 -7.17 -16.71 1.72
C GLN A 137 -7.59 -15.84 0.52
N SER A 138 -8.85 -15.39 0.50
CA SER A 138 -9.38 -14.46 -0.51
C SER A 138 -8.67 -13.10 -0.59
N VAL A 139 -7.88 -12.72 0.41
CA VAL A 139 -7.05 -11.50 0.39
C VAL A 139 -5.63 -11.83 -0.07
N ARG A 140 -5.07 -12.97 0.38
CA ARG A 140 -3.71 -13.39 0.02
C ARG A 140 -3.56 -13.77 -1.45
N ASP A 141 -4.60 -14.34 -2.05
CA ASP A 141 -4.60 -14.75 -3.46
C ASP A 141 -4.78 -13.57 -4.44
N SER A 142 -5.03 -12.37 -3.92
CA SER A 142 -5.24 -11.16 -4.72
C SER A 142 -3.93 -10.59 -5.29
N ARG A 143 -3.97 -10.07 -6.52
CA ARG A 143 -2.79 -9.46 -7.16
C ARG A 143 -2.35 -8.19 -6.43
N SER A 144 -3.32 -7.41 -5.93
CA SER A 144 -3.06 -6.22 -5.13
C SER A 144 -2.32 -6.54 -3.85
N TYR A 145 -2.61 -7.67 -3.22
CA TYR A 145 -1.91 -8.12 -2.02
C TYR A 145 -0.43 -8.37 -2.29
N THR A 146 -0.11 -9.09 -3.37
CA THR A 146 1.28 -9.35 -3.77
C THR A 146 2.04 -8.05 -4.04
N LEU A 147 1.43 -7.11 -4.79
CA LEU A 147 2.04 -5.81 -5.08
C LEU A 147 2.31 -5.00 -3.81
N VAL A 148 1.28 -4.83 -2.97
CA VAL A 148 1.35 -4.09 -1.70
C VAL A 148 2.35 -4.74 -0.73
N ARG A 149 2.47 -6.07 -0.74
CA ARG A 149 3.44 -6.81 0.08
C ARG A 149 4.87 -6.55 -0.37
N VAL A 150 5.14 -6.56 -1.67
CA VAL A 150 6.47 -6.19 -2.20
C VAL A 150 6.82 -4.76 -1.78
N GLY A 151 5.89 -3.82 -1.96
CA GLY A 151 6.06 -2.43 -1.50
C GLY A 151 6.32 -2.33 0.01
N GLY A 152 5.58 -3.09 0.82
CA GLY A 152 5.76 -3.16 2.27
C GLY A 152 7.15 -3.66 2.67
N VAL A 153 7.66 -4.71 2.01
CA VAL A 153 9.02 -5.22 2.26
C VAL A 153 10.07 -4.17 1.91
N THR A 154 9.93 -3.47 0.78
CA THR A 154 10.86 -2.38 0.41
C THR A 154 10.87 -1.25 1.43
N ILE A 155 9.70 -0.92 2.00
CA ILE A 155 9.59 0.07 3.08
C ILE A 155 10.33 -0.43 4.33
N LEU A 156 10.17 -1.71 4.69
CA LEU A 156 10.83 -2.30 5.86
C LEU A 156 12.36 -2.37 5.72
N GLU A 157 12.86 -2.66 4.51
CA GLU A 157 14.30 -2.68 4.22
C GLU A 157 14.95 -1.30 4.36
N SER A 158 14.17 -0.24 4.17
CA SER A 158 14.62 1.14 4.35
C SER A 158 14.60 1.60 5.81
N LEU A 159 14.00 0.82 6.72
CA LEU A 159 13.92 1.12 8.14
C LEU A 159 15.10 0.50 8.93
N PRO A 160 15.43 1.02 10.13
CA PRO A 160 16.39 0.39 11.03
C PRO A 160 16.01 -1.06 11.33
N LYS A 161 17.03 -1.93 11.42
CA LYS A 161 16.86 -3.39 11.56
C LYS A 161 16.01 -3.79 12.77
N ASP A 162 16.04 -3.00 13.83
CA ASP A 162 15.31 -3.26 15.07
C ASP A 162 13.78 -3.24 14.87
N VAL A 163 13.30 -2.38 13.96
CA VAL A 163 11.88 -2.22 13.63
C VAL A 163 11.51 -3.07 12.41
N GLY A 164 12.35 -3.04 11.37
CA GLY A 164 12.13 -3.75 10.12
C GLY A 164 12.19 -5.27 10.28
N GLY A 165 13.14 -5.77 11.07
CA GLY A 165 13.42 -7.21 11.22
C GLY A 165 12.27 -7.99 11.86
N TYR A 166 11.62 -7.43 12.88
CA TYR A 166 10.48 -8.08 13.54
C TYR A 166 9.29 -8.30 12.59
N ILE A 167 8.99 -7.30 11.75
CA ILE A 167 7.87 -7.37 10.81
C ILE A 167 8.23 -8.27 9.63
N LEU A 168 9.48 -8.21 9.17
CA LEU A 168 9.98 -9.06 8.09
C LEU A 168 9.93 -10.54 8.48
N GLU A 169 10.29 -10.89 9.72
CA GLU A 169 10.18 -12.25 10.22
C GLU A 169 8.71 -12.72 10.26
N LYS A 170 7.78 -11.87 10.70
CA LYS A 170 6.33 -12.18 10.64
C LYS A 170 5.83 -12.39 9.22
N LEU A 171 6.32 -11.58 8.27
CA LEU A 171 6.00 -11.71 6.85
C LEU A 171 6.61 -13.00 6.25
N GLU A 172 7.83 -13.37 6.66
CA GLU A 172 8.49 -14.58 6.17
C GLU A 172 7.81 -15.85 6.69
N LYS A 173 7.37 -15.85 7.94
CA LYS A 173 6.57 -16.95 8.52
C LYS A 173 5.22 -17.12 7.84
N GLY A 174 4.59 -16.04 7.37
CA GLY A 174 3.41 -16.11 6.51
C GLY A 174 3.73 -16.71 5.13
N ARG A 175 4.91 -16.41 4.57
CA ARG A 175 5.37 -16.90 3.25
C ARG A 175 5.57 -18.41 3.20
N GLN A 176 5.93 -19.09 4.29
CA GLN A 176 6.05 -20.55 4.28
C GLN A 176 4.73 -21.27 3.96
N THR A 177 3.59 -20.56 3.92
CA THR A 177 2.30 -21.09 3.43
C THR A 177 1.97 -20.72 1.98
N VAL A 178 2.78 -19.91 1.28
CA VAL A 178 2.52 -19.44 -0.09
C VAL A 178 3.82 -19.47 -0.93
N ASN A 179 3.93 -20.44 -1.85
CA ASN A 179 5.10 -20.68 -2.71
C ASN A 179 5.23 -19.61 -3.82
N THR A 180 5.98 -18.51 -3.60
CA THR A 180 5.90 -17.29 -4.42
C THR A 180 6.81 -17.20 -5.68
N VAL A 181 7.64 -18.19 -6.03
CA VAL A 181 8.47 -18.01 -7.26
C VAL A 181 7.63 -18.17 -8.54
N GLU A 182 6.56 -18.97 -8.51
CA GLU A 182 5.71 -19.24 -9.68
C GLU A 182 4.66 -18.13 -9.93
N ASP A 183 4.13 -17.52 -8.87
CA ASP A 183 2.99 -16.60 -9.00
C ASP A 183 3.39 -15.18 -9.43
N VAL A 184 4.61 -14.72 -9.10
CA VAL A 184 5.15 -13.45 -9.60
C VAL A 184 5.30 -13.50 -11.13
N GLN A 185 5.69 -14.66 -11.67
CA GLN A 185 5.84 -14.88 -13.11
C GLN A 185 4.48 -15.01 -13.82
N ARG A 186 3.42 -15.43 -13.12
CA ARG A 186 2.03 -15.42 -13.64
C ARG A 186 1.41 -14.02 -13.71
N VAL A 187 1.87 -13.08 -12.89
CA VAL A 187 1.37 -11.69 -12.89
C VAL A 187 1.98 -10.86 -14.03
N MET A 188 3.22 -11.15 -14.46
CA MET A 188 3.88 -10.46 -15.59
C MET A 188 3.47 -10.98 -16.97
N GLN A 189 2.74 -12.10 -17.04
CA GLN A 189 2.22 -12.63 -18.30
C GLN A 189 0.81 -12.09 -18.57
N PRO A 190 0.51 -11.61 -19.79
CA PRO A 190 -0.85 -11.21 -20.15
C PRO A 190 -1.79 -12.43 -20.06
N PRO A 191 -3.10 -12.22 -19.81
CA PRO A 191 -4.03 -13.32 -19.61
C PRO A 191 -4.07 -14.19 -20.88
N VAL A 192 -3.65 -15.44 -20.77
CA VAL A 192 -3.98 -16.44 -21.79
C VAL A 192 -5.46 -16.73 -21.61
N ASP A 193 -6.26 -16.32 -22.60
CA ASP A 193 -7.69 -16.52 -22.67
C ASP A 193 -8.03 -17.99 -22.41
N SER A 194 -8.48 -18.29 -21.20
CA SER A 194 -9.00 -19.61 -20.83
C SER A 194 -10.50 -19.65 -21.14
N GLY A 195 -10.84 -19.33 -22.38
CA GLY A 195 -12.14 -19.60 -22.97
C GLY A 195 -12.20 -21.06 -23.43
N LYS A 196 -13.13 -21.82 -22.83
CA LYS A 196 -13.50 -23.23 -23.09
C LYS A 196 -12.55 -24.31 -22.55
N LYS A 197 -13.12 -25.11 -21.63
CA LYS A 197 -12.72 -26.50 -21.37
C LYS A 197 -12.54 -27.27 -22.68
N ALA A 198 -11.32 -27.70 -22.96
CA ALA A 198 -11.03 -28.92 -23.69
C ALA A 198 -10.11 -29.74 -22.77
N GLY A 199 -10.65 -30.84 -22.24
CA GLY A 199 -9.91 -31.73 -21.36
C GLY A 199 -8.78 -32.43 -22.09
N GLU A 200 -7.74 -32.77 -21.32
CA GLU A 200 -6.78 -33.84 -21.57
C GLU A 200 -6.24 -33.95 -23.02
N ALA A 201 -5.23 -33.13 -23.33
CA ALA A 201 -4.29 -33.46 -24.38
C ALA A 201 -3.22 -34.42 -23.84
N GLY A 202 -3.66 -35.63 -23.53
CA GLY A 202 -2.84 -36.81 -23.29
C GLY A 202 -3.68 -38.01 -23.70
N TYR A 203 -3.25 -38.77 -24.69
CA TYR A 203 -4.00 -39.94 -25.16
C TYR A 203 -4.25 -40.89 -23.99
N SER A 204 -5.52 -41.21 -23.73
CA SER A 204 -5.89 -42.20 -22.73
C SER A 204 -5.30 -43.57 -23.08
N SER A 205 -4.99 -44.39 -22.08
CA SER A 205 -4.39 -45.73 -22.28
C SER A 205 -5.21 -46.60 -23.24
N SER A 206 -6.54 -46.49 -23.23
CA SER A 206 -7.43 -47.20 -24.14
C SER A 206 -7.36 -46.70 -25.60
N GLN A 207 -6.99 -45.43 -25.81
CA GLN A 207 -6.72 -44.88 -27.15
C GLN A 207 -5.37 -45.32 -27.69
N ASN A 208 -4.37 -45.53 -26.83
CA ASN A 208 -3.08 -46.07 -27.23
C ASN A 208 -3.21 -47.54 -27.66
N ASP A 209 -3.97 -48.34 -26.93
CA ASP A 209 -4.22 -49.76 -27.28
C ASP A 209 -4.95 -49.92 -28.62
N SER A 210 -5.86 -49.00 -28.94
CA SER A 210 -6.57 -49.02 -30.22
C SER A 210 -5.70 -48.56 -31.40
N LEU A 211 -4.73 -47.66 -31.17
CA LEU A 211 -3.72 -47.32 -32.17
C LEU A 211 -2.73 -48.48 -32.39
N GLN A 212 -2.34 -49.18 -31.31
CA GLN A 212 -1.46 -50.35 -31.39
C GLN A 212 -2.10 -51.46 -32.25
N ASN A 213 -3.39 -51.74 -32.06
CA ASN A 213 -4.13 -52.72 -32.85
C ASN A 213 -4.25 -52.35 -34.35
N VAL A 214 -4.29 -51.06 -34.67
CA VAL A 214 -4.33 -50.59 -36.08
C VAL A 214 -2.95 -50.68 -36.73
N ILE A 215 -1.88 -50.46 -35.96
CA ILE A 215 -0.50 -50.63 -36.43
C ILE A 215 -0.20 -52.12 -36.67
N ASP A 216 -0.61 -53.00 -35.78
CA ASP A 216 -0.38 -54.45 -35.92
C ASP A 216 -1.22 -55.07 -37.05
N SER A 217 -2.43 -54.57 -37.30
CA SER A 217 -3.26 -55.05 -38.42
C SER A 217 -2.80 -54.55 -39.79
N SER A 218 -2.12 -53.40 -39.85
CA SER A 218 -1.53 -52.87 -41.09
C SER A 218 -0.14 -53.41 -41.40
N ALA A 219 0.57 -53.95 -40.41
CA ALA A 219 1.86 -54.64 -40.60
C ALA A 219 1.71 -56.11 -41.07
N ASN A 220 0.49 -56.65 -41.07
CA ASN A 220 0.19 -58.05 -41.36
C ASN A 220 -0.67 -58.25 -42.62
N GLN A 221 -0.67 -57.28 -43.53
CA GLN A 221 -1.20 -57.37 -44.90
C GLN A 221 -0.07 -57.34 -45.93
#